data_AF-A0A371C310-F1
#
_entry.id   AF-A0A371C310-F1
#
_cell.length_a   1.000
_cell.length_b   1.000
_cell.length_c   1.000
_cell.angle_alpha   90.00
_cell.angle_beta   90.00
_cell.angle_gamma   90.00
#
_symmetry.space_group_name_H-M   'P 1'
#
loop_
_entity.id
_entity.type
_entity.pdbx_description
1 polymer ?
#
loop_
_entity_poly.entity_id
_entity_poly.type
_entity_poly.pdbx_seq_one_letter_code
_entity_poly.pdbx_strand_id
1 'polypeptide(L)'
;MLRGIKRVPRLNVGASKRLYSTEAGDTKIHTLSNGLRVAVRPSPGFFSALGLYVDAGSRFEPRNLSGVSHIMDRLAFKQATQRRSADEVADTIESLGGNFFGSSARESIIYQATVFNKDVETALALLAESVIVPQITEEDVGEKKKTMEFELDQLWKEPSLILPEVVHMTAYDGTLGNPLVCPYEQLPHINARAVNEYRDLFYHPERFVLGFVGVPEENAIELAEKYFGWMKRSDKQLENPASVYVGGEQFMDAADTEFAHIHVAYEGLPADDPDVYALSCLQTLLGGGGSFSAGGPGKGMYSRLYLNVLNRFGYIESCQAFNYHHSDSGIFGISASCVPNAAPYMADVIGRQLALTFTEGEGSLTHQEVERAKNQLRSSLLMQLESKVVQLDDMGRQIQLHGRTVPVTEMCKNIENLTVKDIKRVAQRVLTGNSNNPGNGSGKPTVVMNGVRAWFGDVELVLAKYGLGKQSKGGIHTSSRARNEARKNWW
;
A
#
# COMPACT_ATOMS: atom_id res chain seq x y z
N MET A 1 -20.10 -7.47 -55.83
CA MET A 1 -19.43 -8.34 -54.84
C MET A 1 -19.43 -7.61 -53.50
N LEU A 2 -20.24 -8.06 -52.54
CA LEU A 2 -20.09 -7.84 -51.09
C LEU A 2 -21.17 -8.74 -50.43
N ARG A 3 -20.94 -10.06 -50.49
CA ARG A 3 -21.77 -11.06 -49.82
C ARG A 3 -21.32 -11.14 -48.35
N GLY A 4 -22.29 -11.00 -47.44
CA GLY A 4 -22.33 -11.74 -46.19
C GLY A 4 -21.41 -11.30 -45.05
N ILE A 5 -21.66 -10.13 -44.45
CA ILE A 5 -21.25 -9.92 -43.05
C ILE A 5 -22.29 -10.66 -42.19
N LYS A 6 -21.95 -11.86 -41.72
CA LYS A 6 -22.74 -12.56 -40.69
C LYS A 6 -22.73 -11.68 -39.43
N ARG A 7 -23.89 -11.20 -39.00
CA ARG A 7 -24.04 -10.49 -37.72
C ARG A 7 -23.56 -11.41 -36.60
N VAL A 8 -22.61 -10.92 -35.79
CA VAL A 8 -22.21 -11.59 -34.55
C VAL A 8 -23.45 -11.69 -33.66
N PRO A 9 -23.81 -12.88 -33.15
CA PRO A 9 -24.96 -13.04 -32.28
C PRO A 9 -24.78 -12.22 -31.00
N ARG A 10 -25.86 -11.58 -30.53
CA ARG A 10 -25.85 -10.85 -29.26
C ARG A 10 -25.57 -11.83 -28.12
N LEU A 11 -24.55 -11.53 -27.30
CA LEU A 11 -24.24 -12.27 -26.08
C LEU A 11 -25.46 -12.23 -25.16
N ASN A 12 -26.04 -13.41 -24.92
CA ASN A 12 -27.11 -13.59 -23.94
C ASN A 12 -26.42 -13.75 -22.58
N VAL A 13 -26.34 -12.66 -21.81
CA VAL A 13 -25.70 -12.63 -20.49
C VAL A 13 -26.69 -13.19 -19.45
N GLY A 14 -26.96 -14.49 -19.53
CA GLY A 14 -27.68 -15.25 -18.52
C GLY A 14 -26.70 -16.00 -17.61
N ALA A 15 -27.02 -16.05 -16.31
CA ALA A 15 -26.21 -16.56 -15.19
C ALA A 15 -25.13 -17.61 -15.55
N SER A 16 -23.87 -17.25 -15.27
CA SER A 16 -22.67 -18.01 -15.60
C SER A 16 -22.56 -19.30 -14.77
N LYS A 17 -22.75 -20.46 -15.41
CA LYS A 17 -22.05 -21.68 -14.98
C LYS A 17 -20.58 -21.53 -15.40
N ARG A 18 -19.63 -21.90 -14.54
CA ARG A 18 -18.19 -21.96 -14.90
C ARG A 18 -18.02 -22.99 -16.04
N LEU A 19 -17.89 -22.52 -17.27
CA LEU A 19 -17.87 -23.39 -18.46
C LEU A 19 -16.45 -23.89 -18.82
N TYR A 20 -15.40 -23.21 -18.34
CA TYR A 20 -14.03 -23.40 -18.88
C TYR A 20 -12.91 -23.49 -17.84
N SER A 21 -13.19 -23.39 -16.53
CA SER A 21 -12.14 -23.43 -15.49
C SER A 21 -12.55 -24.23 -14.25
N THR A 22 -11.54 -24.87 -13.63
CA THR A 22 -11.63 -25.51 -12.32
C THR A 22 -11.10 -24.57 -11.24
N GLU A 23 -11.56 -24.74 -10.01
CA GLU A 23 -11.09 -23.95 -8.86
C GLU A 23 -9.70 -24.44 -8.44
N ALA A 24 -8.79 -23.51 -8.16
CA ALA A 24 -7.51 -23.85 -7.53
C ALA A 24 -7.77 -24.28 -6.08
N GLY A 25 -6.93 -25.16 -5.54
CA GLY A 25 -7.07 -25.62 -4.16
C GLY A 25 -6.85 -24.49 -3.15
N ASP A 26 -7.51 -24.61 -2.00
CA ASP A 26 -7.42 -23.63 -0.90
C ASP A 26 -6.01 -23.60 -0.29
N THR A 27 -5.68 -22.43 0.28
CA THR A 27 -4.46 -22.25 1.07
C THR A 27 -4.54 -23.07 2.36
N LYS A 28 -3.48 -23.80 2.68
CA LYS A 28 -3.33 -24.53 3.95
C LYS A 28 -2.29 -23.83 4.81
N ILE A 29 -2.55 -23.77 6.11
CA ILE A 29 -1.69 -23.11 7.10
C ILE A 29 -1.33 -24.13 8.16
N HIS A 30 -0.04 -24.30 8.39
CA HIS A 30 0.54 -25.14 9.44
C HIS A 30 1.35 -24.27 10.38
N THR A 31 1.40 -24.61 11.66
CA THR A 31 2.25 -23.91 12.63
C THR A 31 3.24 -24.90 13.21
N LEU A 32 4.54 -24.64 13.06
CA LEU A 32 5.58 -25.46 13.65
C LEU A 32 5.60 -25.30 15.17
N SER A 33 6.29 -26.21 15.86
CA SER A 33 6.38 -26.21 17.33
C SER A 33 6.98 -24.93 17.92
N ASN A 34 7.82 -24.24 17.15
CA ASN A 34 8.45 -22.97 17.53
C ASN A 34 7.61 -21.72 17.21
N GLY A 35 6.41 -21.87 16.65
CA GLY A 35 5.50 -20.77 16.32
C GLY A 35 5.61 -20.24 14.89
N LEU A 36 6.55 -20.74 14.07
CA LEU A 36 6.61 -20.40 12.64
C LEU A 36 5.34 -20.85 11.93
N ARG A 37 4.68 -19.92 11.23
CA ARG A 37 3.53 -20.22 10.37
C ARG A 37 4.01 -20.57 8.97
N VAL A 38 3.62 -21.72 8.46
CA VAL A 38 3.92 -22.22 7.11
C VAL A 38 2.63 -22.21 6.28
N ALA A 39 2.62 -21.43 5.22
CA ALA A 39 1.47 -21.26 4.34
C ALA A 39 1.74 -21.90 2.98
N VAL A 40 0.87 -22.79 2.53
CA VAL A 40 1.04 -23.51 1.27
C VAL A 40 -0.20 -23.35 0.41
N ARG A 41 0.00 -22.84 -0.80
CA ARG A 41 -1.05 -22.78 -1.83
C ARG A 41 -0.70 -23.73 -2.98
N PRO A 42 -1.53 -24.74 -3.25
CA PRO A 42 -1.32 -25.63 -4.38
C PRO A 42 -1.54 -24.85 -5.67
N SER A 43 -0.51 -24.84 -6.52
CA SER A 43 -0.55 -24.22 -7.84
C SER A 43 0.42 -24.95 -8.77
N PRO A 44 0.04 -26.14 -9.29
CA PRO A 44 0.89 -26.89 -10.21
C PRO A 44 1.29 -26.02 -11.40
N GLY A 45 2.55 -26.10 -11.81
CA GLY A 45 3.07 -25.32 -12.93
C GLY A 45 4.55 -25.55 -13.16
N PHE A 46 5.14 -24.75 -14.06
CA PHE A 46 6.53 -24.92 -14.51
C PHE A 46 7.58 -24.43 -13.49
N PHE A 47 7.17 -23.63 -12.52
CA PHE A 47 8.03 -23.03 -11.50
C PHE A 47 7.25 -22.86 -10.18
N SER A 48 7.96 -22.60 -9.10
CA SER A 48 7.42 -22.39 -7.76
C SER A 48 7.86 -21.04 -7.21
N ALA A 49 7.08 -20.48 -6.28
CA ALA A 49 7.45 -19.27 -5.56
C ALA A 49 7.48 -19.59 -4.05
N LEU A 50 8.49 -19.06 -3.35
CA LEU A 50 8.62 -19.16 -1.90
C LEU A 50 9.01 -17.81 -1.31
N GLY A 51 8.65 -17.56 -0.07
CA GLY A 51 9.05 -16.31 0.59
C GLY A 51 8.81 -16.30 2.08
N LEU A 52 9.64 -15.52 2.78
CA LEU A 52 9.57 -15.27 4.20
C LEU A 52 9.04 -13.85 4.44
N TYR A 53 8.00 -13.74 5.25
CA TYR A 53 7.37 -12.50 5.67
C TYR A 53 7.68 -12.31 7.15
N VAL A 54 8.38 -11.24 7.46
CA VAL A 54 8.75 -10.88 8.81
C VAL A 54 7.83 -9.78 9.28
N ASP A 55 7.13 -10.02 10.39
CA ASP A 55 6.36 -9.00 11.09
C ASP A 55 7.29 -8.00 11.78
N ALA A 56 7.76 -7.04 10.99
CA ALA A 56 8.71 -5.99 11.34
C ALA A 56 8.56 -4.86 10.31
N GLY A 57 9.32 -3.78 10.46
CA GLY A 57 9.23 -2.60 9.60
C GLY A 57 9.25 -1.31 10.39
N SER A 58 9.22 -0.18 9.69
CA SER A 58 9.41 1.13 10.32
C SER A 58 8.39 1.45 11.40
N ARG A 59 7.18 0.88 11.34
CA ARG A 59 6.15 1.04 12.38
C ARG A 59 6.66 0.64 13.76
N PHE A 60 7.46 -0.42 13.82
CA PHE A 60 7.87 -1.04 15.07
C PHE A 60 9.19 -0.48 15.58
N GLU A 61 9.86 0.38 14.81
CA GLU A 61 11.17 0.91 15.16
C GLU A 61 11.08 1.81 16.40
N PRO A 62 11.84 1.49 17.47
CA PRO A 62 12.10 2.48 18.50
C PRO A 62 12.97 3.59 17.92
N ARG A 63 12.93 4.78 18.55
CA ARG A 63 13.62 5.98 18.03
C ARG A 63 15.13 5.76 17.78
N ASN A 64 15.80 4.92 18.56
CA ASN A 64 17.23 4.62 18.41
C ASN A 64 17.56 3.67 17.26
N LEU A 65 16.56 2.99 16.68
CA LEU A 65 16.69 2.10 15.53
C LEU A 65 15.93 2.62 14.30
N SER A 66 15.58 3.91 14.28
CA SER A 66 14.85 4.50 13.17
C SER A 66 15.68 4.44 11.89
N GLY A 67 15.10 3.88 10.81
CA GLY A 67 15.75 3.71 9.52
C GLY A 67 16.52 2.39 9.37
N VAL A 68 16.58 1.53 10.40
CA VAL A 68 17.27 0.23 10.29
C VAL A 68 16.51 -0.72 9.37
N SER A 69 15.18 -0.72 9.36
CA SER A 69 14.38 -1.50 8.42
C SER A 69 14.68 -1.16 6.97
N HIS A 70 15.03 0.11 6.69
CA HIS A 70 15.37 0.58 5.34
C HIS A 70 16.66 -0.06 4.82
N ILE A 71 17.63 -0.40 5.68
CA ILE A 71 18.87 -1.07 5.25
C ILE A 71 18.76 -2.61 5.27
N MET A 72 17.82 -3.17 6.05
CA MET A 72 17.67 -4.61 6.24
C MET A 72 17.43 -5.40 4.94
N ASP A 73 16.68 -4.85 3.99
CA ASP A 73 16.43 -5.49 2.70
C ASP A 73 17.58 -5.26 1.69
N ARG A 74 18.31 -4.13 1.77
CA ARG A 74 19.53 -3.85 0.97
C ARG A 74 20.68 -4.78 1.35
N LEU A 75 20.72 -5.22 2.60
CA LEU A 75 21.72 -6.17 3.07
C LEU A 75 21.43 -7.58 2.57
N ALA A 76 20.17 -8.00 2.51
CA ALA A 76 19.82 -9.38 2.17
C ALA A 76 20.36 -9.82 0.81
N PHE A 77 20.87 -11.06 0.75
CA PHE A 77 21.43 -11.69 -0.44
C PHE A 77 22.70 -11.03 -0.99
N LYS A 78 23.30 -10.09 -0.26
CA LYS A 78 24.50 -9.35 -0.69
C LYS A 78 25.70 -9.57 0.22
N GLN A 79 25.46 -10.06 1.44
CA GLN A 79 26.48 -10.32 2.43
C GLN A 79 26.95 -11.78 2.39
N ALA A 80 28.13 -12.03 2.93
CA ALA A 80 28.57 -13.37 3.23
C ALA A 80 27.65 -14.02 4.29
N THR A 81 27.54 -15.34 4.20
CA THR A 81 26.85 -16.15 5.21
C THR A 81 27.87 -16.98 5.97
N GLN A 82 27.43 -17.72 6.99
CA GLN A 82 28.32 -18.66 7.68
C GLN A 82 28.91 -19.75 6.77
N ARG A 83 28.29 -20.00 5.60
CA ARG A 83 28.63 -21.12 4.71
C ARG A 83 29.15 -20.71 3.35
N ARG A 84 28.92 -19.45 2.94
CA ARG A 84 29.20 -18.96 1.60
C ARG A 84 29.78 -17.55 1.65
N SER A 85 30.76 -17.27 0.80
CA SER A 85 31.19 -15.89 0.52
C SER A 85 30.06 -15.09 -0.16
N ALA A 86 30.19 -13.76 -0.20
CA ALA A 86 29.24 -12.91 -0.92
C ALA A 86 29.16 -13.27 -2.42
N ASP A 87 30.32 -13.58 -3.03
CA ASP A 87 30.40 -14.01 -4.43
C ASP A 87 29.70 -15.36 -4.66
N GLU A 88 29.88 -16.33 -3.75
CA GLU A 88 29.20 -17.63 -3.84
C GLU A 88 27.69 -17.51 -3.67
N VAL A 89 27.22 -16.56 -2.83
CA VAL A 89 25.79 -16.23 -2.71
C VAL A 89 25.28 -15.68 -4.03
N ALA A 90 25.98 -14.72 -4.63
CA ALA A 90 25.60 -14.12 -5.92
C ALA A 90 25.56 -15.16 -7.05
N ASP A 91 26.62 -15.98 -7.18
CA ASP A 91 26.71 -17.06 -8.17
C ASP A 91 25.58 -18.07 -7.99
N THR A 92 25.25 -18.42 -6.75
CA THR A 92 24.13 -19.32 -6.46
C THR A 92 22.81 -18.68 -6.93
N ILE A 93 22.57 -17.40 -6.64
CA ILE A 93 21.35 -16.70 -7.09
C ILE A 93 21.24 -16.70 -8.61
N GLU A 94 22.32 -16.39 -9.32
CA GLU A 94 22.34 -16.41 -10.78
C GLU A 94 22.07 -17.81 -11.34
N SER A 95 22.65 -18.85 -10.73
CA SER A 95 22.42 -20.25 -11.13
C SER A 95 20.96 -20.70 -10.95
N LEU A 96 20.22 -20.09 -10.00
CA LEU A 96 18.81 -20.35 -9.72
C LEU A 96 17.86 -19.51 -10.61
N GLY A 97 18.42 -18.65 -11.48
CA GLY A 97 17.66 -17.80 -12.40
C GLY A 97 17.48 -16.35 -11.93
N GLY A 98 18.16 -15.91 -10.87
CA GLY A 98 18.30 -14.51 -10.50
C GLY A 98 17.05 -13.82 -9.92
N ASN A 99 15.94 -14.52 -9.73
CA ASN A 99 14.67 -13.94 -9.28
C ASN A 99 14.51 -14.00 -7.76
N PHE A 100 15.36 -13.25 -7.05
CA PHE A 100 15.25 -13.01 -5.61
C PHE A 100 14.89 -11.55 -5.36
N PHE A 101 14.06 -11.31 -4.35
CA PHE A 101 13.54 -10.00 -4.02
C PHE A 101 13.51 -9.80 -2.51
N GLY A 102 13.92 -8.62 -2.07
CA GLY A 102 13.82 -8.18 -0.68
C GLY A 102 13.20 -6.79 -0.63
N SER A 103 12.24 -6.56 0.25
CA SER A 103 11.65 -5.24 0.45
C SER A 103 11.13 -5.05 1.87
N SER A 104 11.37 -3.87 2.41
CA SER A 104 10.86 -3.38 3.67
C SER A 104 9.67 -2.44 3.45
N ALA A 105 8.68 -2.57 4.31
CA ALA A 105 7.51 -1.73 4.40
C ALA A 105 7.31 -1.29 5.85
N ARG A 106 6.22 -0.55 6.12
CA ARG A 106 5.89 -0.10 7.47
C ARG A 106 5.63 -1.25 8.43
N GLU A 107 4.94 -2.29 7.95
CA GLU A 107 4.47 -3.41 8.78
C GLU A 107 5.01 -4.78 8.36
N SER A 108 5.80 -4.87 7.29
CA SER A 108 6.43 -6.13 6.90
C SER A 108 7.80 -5.93 6.29
N ILE A 109 8.70 -6.90 6.48
CA ILE A 109 9.89 -7.08 5.65
C ILE A 109 9.74 -8.43 4.94
N ILE A 110 9.82 -8.40 3.61
CA ILE A 110 9.57 -9.56 2.75
C ILE A 110 10.84 -9.98 2.02
N TYR A 111 11.05 -11.29 1.95
CA TYR A 111 12.12 -11.92 1.17
C TYR A 111 11.50 -13.03 0.33
N GLN A 112 11.57 -12.92 -0.99
CA GLN A 112 10.87 -13.81 -1.91
C GLN A 112 11.83 -14.34 -2.99
N ALA A 113 11.53 -15.52 -3.51
CA ALA A 113 12.20 -16.09 -4.65
C ALA A 113 11.22 -16.83 -5.56
N THR A 114 11.45 -16.74 -6.87
CA THR A 114 10.76 -17.57 -7.87
C THR A 114 11.78 -18.43 -8.59
N VAL A 115 11.63 -19.75 -8.50
CA VAL A 115 12.62 -20.71 -8.99
C VAL A 115 11.95 -21.90 -9.67
N PHE A 116 12.73 -22.67 -10.44
CA PHE A 116 12.23 -23.94 -10.96
C PHE A 116 11.92 -24.91 -9.82
N ASN A 117 11.00 -25.83 -10.04
CA ASN A 117 10.47 -26.72 -9.00
C ASN A 117 11.57 -27.56 -8.30
N LYS A 118 12.62 -27.96 -9.03
CA LYS A 118 13.75 -28.73 -8.50
C LYS A 118 14.65 -27.91 -7.54
N ASP A 119 14.59 -26.58 -7.64
CA ASP A 119 15.53 -25.66 -7.02
C ASP A 119 14.96 -25.02 -5.74
N VAL A 120 13.71 -25.37 -5.36
CA VAL A 120 12.99 -24.86 -4.18
C VAL A 120 13.80 -25.02 -2.90
N GLU A 121 14.40 -26.20 -2.69
CA GLU A 121 15.19 -26.45 -1.49
C GLU A 121 16.44 -25.56 -1.43
N THR A 122 17.17 -25.44 -2.53
CA THR A 122 18.38 -24.59 -2.61
C THR A 122 18.03 -23.12 -2.35
N ALA A 123 16.93 -22.64 -2.94
CA ALA A 123 16.45 -21.28 -2.73
C ALA A 123 16.03 -21.02 -1.28
N LEU A 124 15.33 -21.97 -0.65
CA LEU A 124 14.94 -21.86 0.75
C LEU A 124 16.15 -21.89 1.69
N ALA A 125 17.12 -22.77 1.42
CA ALA A 125 18.37 -22.83 2.16
C ALA A 125 19.11 -21.49 2.11
N LEU A 126 19.21 -20.90 0.91
CA LEU A 126 19.86 -19.60 0.73
C LEU A 126 19.11 -18.47 1.44
N LEU A 127 17.78 -18.48 1.40
CA LEU A 127 16.95 -17.53 2.14
C LEU A 127 17.21 -17.66 3.65
N ALA A 128 17.16 -18.88 4.20
CA ALA A 128 17.41 -19.11 5.61
C ALA A 128 18.81 -18.64 6.03
N GLU A 129 19.83 -18.93 5.23
CA GLU A 129 21.21 -18.51 5.51
C GLU A 129 21.38 -16.99 5.44
N SER A 130 20.81 -16.33 4.43
CA SER A 130 20.99 -14.90 4.19
C SER A 130 20.15 -14.02 5.11
N VAL A 131 19.01 -14.53 5.61
CA VAL A 131 18.05 -13.74 6.38
C VAL A 131 18.09 -14.08 7.87
N ILE A 132 18.24 -15.37 8.23
CA ILE A 132 18.19 -15.84 9.62
C ILE A 132 19.57 -15.85 10.27
N VAL A 133 20.62 -16.24 9.54
CA VAL A 133 22.00 -16.32 10.07
C VAL A 133 23.04 -15.58 9.20
N PRO A 134 22.76 -14.32 8.78
CA PRO A 134 23.73 -13.53 8.04
C PRO A 134 24.96 -13.21 8.88
N GLN A 135 26.10 -13.05 8.22
CA GLN A 135 27.25 -12.38 8.82
C GLN A 135 27.19 -10.91 8.43
N ILE A 136 26.91 -10.05 9.42
CA ILE A 136 26.76 -8.61 9.19
C ILE A 136 28.01 -7.93 9.70
N THR A 137 28.85 -7.47 8.78
CA THR A 137 30.07 -6.73 9.10
C THR A 137 29.86 -5.22 8.99
N GLU A 138 30.74 -4.45 9.62
CA GLU A 138 30.72 -2.98 9.46
C GLU A 138 31.05 -2.55 8.02
N GLU A 139 31.80 -3.37 7.28
CA GLU A 139 32.09 -3.12 5.87
C GLU A 139 30.84 -3.25 5.02
N ASP A 140 30.07 -4.34 5.19
CA ASP A 140 28.80 -4.57 4.47
C ASP A 140 27.81 -3.41 4.72
N VAL A 141 27.64 -3.03 5.98
CA VAL A 141 26.75 -1.93 6.37
C VAL A 141 27.27 -0.60 5.83
N GLY A 142 28.58 -0.36 5.89
CA GLY A 142 29.22 0.85 5.36
C GLY A 142 29.04 1.01 3.85
N GLU A 143 29.13 -0.08 3.08
CA GLU A 143 28.88 -0.06 1.64
C GLU A 143 27.41 0.24 1.33
N LYS A 144 26.48 -0.51 1.92
CA LYS A 144 25.04 -0.32 1.65
C LYS A 144 24.53 1.03 2.13
N LYS A 145 25.10 1.57 3.20
CA LYS A 145 24.79 2.92 3.65
C LYS A 145 25.13 3.99 2.61
N LYS A 146 26.24 3.87 1.87
CA LYS A 146 26.59 4.81 0.80
C LYS A 146 25.57 4.77 -0.34
N THR A 147 25.12 3.58 -0.72
CA THR A 147 24.07 3.41 -1.73
C THR A 147 22.74 4.00 -1.24
N MET A 148 22.40 3.76 0.03
CA MET A 148 21.21 4.30 0.65
C MET A 148 21.23 5.83 0.73
N GLU A 149 22.38 6.44 1.05
CA GLU A 149 22.55 7.91 1.04
C GLU A 149 22.28 8.50 -0.35
N PHE A 150 22.80 7.88 -1.41
CA PHE A 150 22.48 8.30 -2.78
C PHE A 150 20.99 8.12 -3.12
N GLU A 151 20.37 7.01 -2.69
CA GLU A 151 18.94 6.76 -2.88
C GLU A 151 18.09 7.84 -2.21
N LEU A 152 18.42 8.22 -0.98
CA LEU A 152 17.76 9.31 -0.24
C LEU A 152 17.81 10.62 -1.04
N ASP A 153 18.99 10.99 -1.53
CA ASP A 153 19.17 12.20 -2.33
C ASP A 153 18.30 12.22 -3.60
N GLN A 154 18.06 11.07 -4.23
CA GLN A 154 17.19 10.97 -5.39
C GLN A 154 15.72 11.05 -5.00
N LEU A 155 15.31 10.35 -3.93
CA LEU A 155 13.92 10.35 -3.45
C LEU A 155 13.47 11.76 -3.06
N TRP A 156 14.29 12.49 -2.30
CA TRP A 156 13.94 13.84 -1.86
C TRP A 156 13.90 14.87 -3.00
N LYS A 157 14.53 14.58 -4.14
CA LYS A 157 14.46 15.42 -5.36
C LYS A 157 13.25 15.15 -6.23
N GLU A 158 12.52 14.06 -5.98
CA GLU A 158 11.35 13.66 -6.75
C GLU A 158 10.09 13.76 -5.88
N PRO A 159 9.38 14.90 -5.89
CA PRO A 159 8.20 15.13 -5.03
C PRO A 159 7.15 14.03 -5.16
N SER A 160 6.94 13.51 -6.37
CA SER A 160 5.93 12.47 -6.64
C SER A 160 6.19 11.16 -5.87
N LEU A 161 7.46 10.86 -5.54
CA LEU A 161 7.86 9.66 -4.82
C LEU A 161 7.91 9.87 -3.30
N ILE A 162 8.35 11.04 -2.83
CA ILE A 162 8.52 11.31 -1.39
C ILE A 162 7.24 11.80 -0.71
N LEU A 163 6.31 12.43 -1.42
CA LEU A 163 5.08 12.95 -0.80
C LEU A 163 4.20 11.88 -0.12
N PRO A 164 4.03 10.65 -0.65
CA PRO A 164 3.39 9.57 0.09
C PRO A 164 4.02 9.28 1.46
N GLU A 165 5.34 9.43 1.59
CA GLU A 165 6.05 9.26 2.85
C GLU A 165 5.71 10.38 3.83
N VAL A 166 5.79 11.62 3.36
CA VAL A 166 5.46 12.82 4.16
C VAL A 166 4.00 12.80 4.61
N VAL A 167 3.08 12.29 3.77
CA VAL A 167 1.66 12.08 4.15
C VAL A 167 1.52 11.17 5.35
N HIS A 168 2.26 10.06 5.40
CA HIS A 168 2.21 9.16 6.56
C HIS A 168 2.80 9.81 7.82
N MET A 169 3.97 10.46 7.69
CA MET A 169 4.62 11.19 8.80
C MET A 169 3.76 12.33 9.35
N THR A 170 2.97 12.99 8.49
CA THR A 170 2.03 14.04 8.89
C THR A 170 0.75 13.47 9.49
N ALA A 171 0.29 12.31 8.99
CA ALA A 171 -0.98 11.71 9.38
C ALA A 171 -0.97 11.10 10.78
N TYR A 172 0.16 10.55 11.23
CA TYR A 172 0.26 9.74 12.43
C TYR A 172 1.34 10.25 13.40
N ASP A 173 1.08 10.12 14.69
CA ASP A 173 2.09 10.33 15.73
C ASP A 173 2.68 8.99 16.18
N GLY A 174 3.93 8.72 15.78
CA GLY A 174 4.60 7.43 15.94
C GLY A 174 3.99 6.31 15.08
N THR A 175 4.45 5.08 15.26
CA THR A 175 3.93 3.88 14.55
C THR A 175 3.94 4.07 13.02
N LEU A 176 2.78 4.16 12.33
CA LEU A 176 2.74 4.43 10.88
C LEU A 176 3.36 5.76 10.45
N GLY A 177 3.47 6.71 11.38
CA GLY A 177 4.15 7.99 11.18
C GLY A 177 5.66 7.89 11.31
N ASN A 178 6.19 6.75 11.77
CA ASN A 178 7.63 6.51 11.75
C ASN A 178 8.12 6.52 10.29
N PRO A 179 9.28 7.16 10.02
CA PRO A 179 9.83 7.23 8.68
C PRO A 179 10.12 5.83 8.12
N LEU A 180 9.50 5.48 6.99
CA LEU A 180 9.88 4.31 6.19
C LEU A 180 11.24 4.53 5.53
N VAL A 181 11.47 5.76 5.08
CA VAL A 181 12.72 6.21 4.49
C VAL A 181 13.61 6.72 5.62
N CYS A 182 14.81 6.17 5.75
CA CYS A 182 15.76 6.53 6.81
C CYS A 182 15.99 8.06 6.87
N PRO A 183 15.78 8.72 8.02
CA PRO A 183 16.14 10.12 8.20
C PRO A 183 17.65 10.33 8.03
N TYR A 184 18.06 11.46 7.46
CA TYR A 184 19.48 11.79 7.28
C TYR A 184 20.24 11.83 8.61
N GLU A 185 19.57 12.29 9.67
CA GLU A 185 20.14 12.39 11.02
C GLU A 185 20.44 11.01 11.62
N GLN A 186 19.76 9.96 11.15
CA GLN A 186 19.96 8.59 11.62
C GLN A 186 21.03 7.82 10.85
N LEU A 187 21.41 8.27 9.64
CA LEU A 187 22.44 7.62 8.83
C LEU A 187 23.76 7.36 9.59
N PRO A 188 24.31 8.29 10.39
CA PRO A 188 25.54 8.03 11.13
C PRO A 188 25.40 6.93 12.19
N HIS A 189 24.19 6.67 12.67
CA HIS A 189 23.89 5.71 13.72
C HIS A 189 23.59 4.29 13.19
N ILE A 190 23.36 4.15 11.88
CA ILE A 190 23.23 2.85 11.23
C ILE A 190 24.62 2.21 11.07
N ASN A 191 24.85 1.17 11.85
CA ASN A 191 26.06 0.34 11.94
C ASN A 191 25.68 -1.14 12.20
N ALA A 192 26.66 -2.04 12.15
CA ALA A 192 26.39 -3.48 12.31
C ALA A 192 25.75 -3.82 13.67
N ARG A 193 26.09 -3.07 14.73
CA ARG A 193 25.45 -3.25 16.04
C ARG A 193 23.96 -2.92 15.99
N ALA A 194 23.56 -1.77 15.43
CA ALA A 194 22.14 -1.37 15.32
C ALA A 194 21.33 -2.38 14.50
N VAL A 195 21.92 -2.89 13.41
CA VAL A 195 21.30 -3.92 12.58
C VAL A 195 21.09 -5.22 13.37
N ASN A 196 22.09 -5.66 14.14
CA ASN A 196 21.94 -6.86 14.99
C ASN A 196 20.93 -6.64 16.13
N GLU A 197 20.92 -5.46 16.77
CA GLU A 197 19.92 -5.11 17.79
C GLU A 197 18.49 -5.16 17.22
N TYR A 198 18.28 -4.67 16.00
CA TYR A 198 16.99 -4.78 15.30
C TYR A 198 16.61 -6.25 15.04
N ARG A 199 17.55 -7.07 14.58
CA ARG A 199 17.31 -8.50 14.35
C ARG A 199 16.97 -9.25 15.64
N ASP A 200 17.66 -8.95 16.74
CA ASP A 200 17.40 -9.54 18.06
C ASP A 200 16.00 -9.20 18.59
N LEU A 201 15.39 -8.10 18.14
CA LEU A 201 14.01 -7.74 18.48
C LEU A 201 13.00 -8.46 17.59
N PHE A 202 13.23 -8.51 16.27
CA PHE A 202 12.16 -8.82 15.32
C PHE A 202 12.30 -10.18 14.60
N TYR A 203 13.50 -10.77 14.54
CA TYR A 203 13.76 -11.97 13.71
C TYR A 203 13.57 -13.27 14.49
N HIS A 204 12.34 -13.48 14.97
CA HIS A 204 11.93 -14.66 15.74
C HIS A 204 10.84 -15.46 15.01
N PRO A 205 10.80 -16.81 15.15
CA PRO A 205 9.96 -17.67 14.32
C PRO A 205 8.46 -17.36 14.44
N GLU A 206 7.97 -16.98 15.62
CA GLU A 206 6.56 -16.60 15.83
C GLU A 206 6.14 -15.34 15.06
N ARG A 207 7.09 -14.50 14.66
CA ARG A 207 6.86 -13.30 13.83
C ARG A 207 6.94 -13.60 12.34
N PHE A 208 7.25 -14.83 11.97
CA PHE A 208 7.42 -15.22 10.58
C PHE A 208 6.18 -15.90 10.01
N VAL A 209 5.99 -15.65 8.72
CA VAL A 209 5.18 -16.51 7.84
C VAL A 209 6.09 -16.96 6.71
N LEU A 210 6.18 -18.28 6.50
CA LEU A 210 6.89 -18.87 5.37
C LEU A 210 5.87 -19.36 4.36
N GLY A 211 5.79 -18.69 3.22
CA GLY A 211 4.84 -18.98 2.14
C GLY A 211 5.45 -19.82 1.03
N PHE A 212 4.64 -20.73 0.47
CA PHE A 212 4.96 -21.52 -0.72
C PHE A 212 3.78 -21.54 -1.69
N VAL A 213 4.05 -21.31 -2.98
CA VAL A 213 3.07 -21.44 -4.07
C VAL A 213 3.62 -22.42 -5.11
N GLY A 214 2.88 -23.51 -5.32
CA GLY A 214 3.26 -24.56 -6.27
C GLY A 214 4.17 -25.66 -5.71
N VAL A 215 4.46 -25.64 -4.41
CA VAL A 215 5.20 -26.70 -3.70
C VAL A 215 4.20 -27.64 -3.00
N PRO A 216 4.38 -28.97 -3.07
CA PRO A 216 3.57 -29.91 -2.29
C PRO A 216 3.65 -29.60 -0.79
N GLU A 217 2.52 -29.73 -0.10
CA GLU A 217 2.39 -29.41 1.33
C GLU A 217 3.36 -30.17 2.21
N GLU A 218 3.46 -31.49 2.04
CA GLU A 218 4.37 -32.34 2.82
C GLU A 218 5.83 -31.88 2.68
N ASN A 219 6.27 -31.63 1.45
CA ASN A 219 7.61 -31.11 1.16
C ASN A 219 7.84 -29.72 1.77
N ALA A 220 6.85 -28.82 1.69
CA ALA A 220 6.96 -27.49 2.24
C ALA A 220 7.14 -27.51 3.78
N ILE A 221 6.39 -28.38 4.47
CA ILE A 221 6.51 -28.56 5.92
C ILE A 221 7.85 -29.18 6.29
N GLU A 222 8.28 -30.23 5.58
CA GLU A 222 9.58 -30.88 5.81
C GLU A 222 10.74 -29.88 5.66
N LEU A 223 10.71 -29.08 4.59
CA LEU A 223 11.70 -28.05 4.33
C LEU A 223 11.66 -26.93 5.39
N ALA A 224 10.47 -26.49 5.80
CA ALA A 224 10.33 -25.50 6.87
C ALA A 224 10.92 -26.00 8.19
N GLU A 225 10.61 -27.24 8.58
CA GLU A 225 11.16 -27.86 9.80
C GLU A 225 12.68 -27.99 9.71
N LYS A 226 13.21 -28.44 8.56
CA LYS A 226 14.65 -28.58 8.32
C LYS A 226 15.43 -27.28 8.48
N TYR A 227 14.95 -26.18 7.89
CA TYR A 227 15.69 -24.92 7.83
C TYR A 227 15.34 -23.92 8.95
N PHE A 228 14.16 -24.05 9.57
CA PHE A 228 13.69 -23.10 10.58
C PHE A 228 13.23 -23.76 11.90
N GLY A 229 13.02 -25.08 11.95
CA GLY A 229 12.49 -25.76 13.14
C GLY A 229 13.40 -25.66 14.38
N TRP A 230 14.70 -25.47 14.17
CA TRP A 230 15.69 -25.27 15.23
C TRP A 230 15.63 -23.87 15.88
N MET A 231 14.94 -22.90 15.27
CA MET A 231 14.84 -21.54 15.80
C MET A 231 14.09 -21.54 17.12
N LYS A 232 14.58 -20.74 18.07
CA LYS A 232 13.93 -20.54 19.37
C LYS A 232 12.92 -19.40 19.26
N ARG A 233 11.74 -19.64 19.83
CA ARG A 233 10.74 -18.60 20.07
C ARG A 233 11.29 -17.55 21.04
N SER A 234 10.91 -16.29 20.86
CA SER A 234 11.21 -15.26 21.86
C SER A 234 10.22 -15.32 23.02
N ASP A 235 10.74 -15.15 24.24
CA ASP A 235 9.91 -14.93 25.43
C ASP A 235 9.50 -13.45 25.58
N LYS A 236 10.08 -12.55 24.78
CA LYS A 236 9.81 -11.11 24.85
C LYS A 236 8.55 -10.76 24.07
N GLN A 237 7.54 -10.28 24.77
CA GLN A 237 6.40 -9.64 24.14
C GLN A 237 6.76 -8.20 23.79
N LEU A 238 6.78 -7.88 22.50
CA LEU A 238 6.98 -6.51 22.05
C LEU A 238 5.66 -5.74 22.11
N GLU A 239 5.73 -4.50 22.56
CA GLU A 239 4.59 -3.59 22.51
C GLU A 239 4.28 -3.27 21.04
N ASN A 240 2.99 -3.35 20.68
CA ASN A 240 2.49 -2.94 19.38
C ASN A 240 1.30 -1.98 19.61
N PRO A 241 1.57 -0.71 19.97
CA PRO A 241 0.53 0.25 20.24
C PRO A 241 -0.26 0.56 18.97
N ALA A 242 -1.57 0.79 19.13
CA ALA A 242 -2.42 1.17 18.01
C ALA A 242 -1.98 2.51 17.41
N SER A 243 -2.06 2.64 16.09
CA SER A 243 -1.69 3.86 15.38
C SER A 243 -2.66 5.01 15.64
N VAL A 244 -2.15 6.11 16.20
CA VAL A 244 -2.94 7.31 16.48
C VAL A 244 -2.89 8.26 15.29
N TYR A 245 -3.98 8.31 14.52
CA TYR A 245 -4.13 9.28 13.44
C TYR A 245 -4.41 10.68 14.00
N VAL A 246 -3.52 11.63 13.74
CA VAL A 246 -3.63 13.02 14.22
C VAL A 246 -4.10 13.98 13.13
N GLY A 247 -3.85 13.65 11.85
CA GLY A 247 -3.97 14.62 10.76
C GLY A 247 -2.97 15.77 10.89
N GLY A 248 -3.01 16.75 10.00
CA GLY A 248 -2.10 17.89 10.07
C GLY A 248 -1.80 18.51 8.72
N GLU A 249 -1.02 19.57 8.74
CA GLU A 249 -0.52 20.24 7.54
C GLU A 249 1.00 20.23 7.54
N GLN A 250 1.61 19.79 6.44
CA GLN A 250 3.05 19.89 6.20
C GLN A 250 3.31 20.44 4.81
N PHE A 251 4.38 21.24 4.66
CA PHE A 251 4.79 21.79 3.38
C PHE A 251 6.29 21.55 3.15
N MET A 252 6.63 21.21 1.91
CA MET A 252 8.00 21.13 1.42
C MET A 252 8.21 22.31 0.47
N ASP A 253 9.03 23.27 0.90
CA ASP A 253 9.30 24.46 0.10
C ASP A 253 10.08 24.10 -1.17
N ALA A 254 9.58 24.56 -2.32
CA ALA A 254 10.15 24.32 -3.63
C ALA A 254 9.73 25.45 -4.58
N ALA A 255 10.43 26.58 -4.51
CA ALA A 255 10.10 27.76 -5.32
C ALA A 255 10.32 27.54 -6.83
N ASP A 256 11.32 26.74 -7.21
CA ASP A 256 11.75 26.52 -8.60
C ASP A 256 11.20 25.22 -9.21
N THR A 257 10.08 24.70 -8.69
CA THR A 257 9.45 23.47 -9.20
C THR A 257 8.64 23.71 -10.48
N GLU A 258 8.65 22.75 -11.40
CA GLU A 258 7.79 22.76 -12.59
C GLU A 258 6.31 22.60 -12.22
N PHE A 259 6.03 21.78 -11.20
CA PHE A 259 4.68 21.49 -10.73
C PHE A 259 4.57 21.71 -9.22
N ALA A 260 3.45 22.29 -8.81
CA ALA A 260 3.01 22.31 -7.42
C ALA A 260 2.21 21.03 -7.15
N HIS A 261 2.48 20.38 -6.02
CA HIS A 261 1.83 19.12 -5.64
C HIS A 261 1.05 19.28 -4.35
N ILE A 262 -0.09 18.60 -4.25
CA ILE A 262 -0.92 18.55 -3.06
C ILE A 262 -1.51 17.17 -2.85
N HIS A 263 -1.43 16.69 -1.61
CA HIS A 263 -2.11 15.51 -1.12
C HIS A 263 -3.11 15.95 -0.05
N VAL A 264 -4.38 15.58 -0.23
CA VAL A 264 -5.41 15.75 0.78
C VAL A 264 -5.92 14.37 1.15
N ALA A 265 -5.78 14.01 2.42
CA ALA A 265 -6.13 12.70 2.93
C ALA A 265 -6.87 12.76 4.26
N TYR A 266 -7.49 11.63 4.60
CA TYR A 266 -8.22 11.37 5.82
C TYR A 266 -7.81 10.00 6.36
N GLU A 267 -8.10 9.76 7.63
CA GLU A 267 -7.95 8.43 8.23
C GLU A 267 -8.82 7.43 7.46
N GLY A 268 -8.16 6.47 6.81
CA GLY A 268 -8.80 5.38 6.08
C GLY A 268 -9.27 4.27 7.02
N LEU A 269 -9.36 3.06 6.46
CA LEU A 269 -9.84 1.89 7.19
C LEU A 269 -8.74 0.81 7.31
N PRO A 270 -8.69 0.08 8.43
CA PRO A 270 -7.88 -1.13 8.58
C PRO A 270 -8.16 -2.16 7.47
N ALA A 271 -7.18 -3.03 7.21
CA ALA A 271 -7.31 -4.07 6.19
C ALA A 271 -8.43 -5.10 6.46
N ASP A 272 -8.79 -5.33 7.73
CA ASP A 272 -9.90 -6.22 8.14
C ASP A 272 -11.24 -5.51 8.38
N ASP A 273 -11.32 -4.19 8.16
CA ASP A 273 -12.58 -3.48 8.33
C ASP A 273 -13.64 -4.04 7.35
N PRO A 274 -14.89 -4.29 7.80
CA PRO A 274 -15.96 -4.79 6.92
C PRO A 274 -16.21 -3.91 5.68
N ASP A 275 -15.87 -2.63 5.75
CA ASP A 275 -16.04 -1.65 4.68
C ASP A 275 -14.82 -1.53 3.75
N VAL A 276 -13.76 -2.33 3.93
CA VAL A 276 -12.51 -2.25 3.15
C VAL A 276 -12.74 -2.36 1.64
N TYR A 277 -13.66 -3.23 1.21
CA TYR A 277 -14.01 -3.40 -0.21
C TYR A 277 -14.82 -2.23 -0.75
N ALA A 278 -15.67 -1.60 0.07
CA ALA A 278 -16.42 -0.41 -0.31
C ALA A 278 -15.47 0.79 -0.50
N LEU A 279 -14.48 0.95 0.39
CA LEU A 279 -13.45 1.99 0.25
C LEU A 279 -12.53 1.75 -0.96
N SER A 280 -12.13 0.50 -1.20
CA SER A 280 -11.37 0.12 -2.40
C SER A 280 -12.17 0.36 -3.68
N CYS A 281 -13.48 0.08 -3.67
CA CYS A 281 -14.36 0.38 -4.79
C CYS A 281 -14.51 1.90 -5.00
N LEU A 282 -14.55 2.68 -3.93
CA LEU A 282 -14.55 4.15 -4.00
C LEU A 282 -13.25 4.66 -4.62
N GLN A 283 -12.09 4.12 -4.22
CA GLN A 283 -10.79 4.45 -4.82
C GLN A 283 -10.80 4.16 -6.33
N THR A 284 -11.30 3.00 -6.75
CA THR A 284 -11.38 2.63 -8.17
C THR A 284 -12.35 3.53 -8.95
N LEU A 285 -13.47 3.92 -8.32
CA LEU A 285 -14.48 4.81 -8.92
C LEU A 285 -13.92 6.22 -9.16
N LEU A 286 -13.22 6.76 -8.16
CA LEU A 286 -12.52 8.04 -8.29
C LEU A 286 -11.41 7.93 -9.34
N GLY A 287 -10.59 6.87 -9.26
CA GLY A 287 -9.54 6.54 -10.20
C GLY A 287 -8.58 7.69 -10.42
N GLY A 288 -8.47 8.16 -11.67
CA GLY A 288 -7.57 9.22 -12.07
C GLY A 288 -6.30 8.70 -12.76
N GLY A 289 -5.23 9.47 -12.66
CA GLY A 289 -3.92 9.19 -13.25
C GLY A 289 -3.22 10.47 -13.71
N GLY A 290 -2.27 10.31 -14.64
CA GLY A 290 -1.64 11.44 -15.35
C GLY A 290 -2.40 11.81 -16.62
N SER A 291 -2.36 13.10 -16.98
CA SER A 291 -2.95 13.67 -18.20
C SER A 291 -2.37 13.03 -19.47
N PHE A 292 -1.10 12.59 -19.42
CA PHE A 292 -0.42 11.87 -20.50
C PHE A 292 -0.42 10.35 -20.32
N SER A 293 -1.56 9.77 -19.96
CA SER A 293 -1.69 8.31 -19.86
C SER A 293 -1.58 7.65 -21.24
N ALA A 294 -0.44 7.01 -21.54
CA ALA A 294 -0.30 6.12 -22.70
C ALA A 294 -0.95 4.76 -22.40
N GLY A 295 -1.84 4.27 -23.26
CA GLY A 295 -2.49 2.96 -23.08
C GLY A 295 -3.86 2.86 -23.76
N GLY A 296 -4.26 1.63 -24.06
CA GLY A 296 -5.53 1.33 -24.70
C GLY A 296 -6.77 1.44 -23.79
N PRO A 297 -7.97 1.14 -24.32
CA PRO A 297 -9.19 1.04 -23.53
C PRO A 297 -9.03 0.08 -22.34
N GLY A 298 -9.60 0.44 -21.18
CA GLY A 298 -9.52 -0.35 -19.95
C GLY A 298 -8.74 0.31 -18.81
N LYS A 299 -7.85 1.27 -19.13
CA LYS A 299 -7.00 1.99 -18.15
C LYS A 299 -7.71 2.97 -17.19
N GLY A 300 -9.04 2.97 -17.13
CA GLY A 300 -9.78 3.83 -16.19
C GLY A 300 -10.10 5.26 -16.65
N MET A 301 -10.08 5.57 -17.96
CA MET A 301 -10.40 6.92 -18.49
C MET A 301 -11.83 7.44 -18.20
N TYR A 302 -12.73 6.55 -17.76
CA TYR A 302 -14.10 6.90 -17.35
C TYR A 302 -14.27 7.01 -15.83
N SER A 303 -13.18 7.03 -15.07
CA SER A 303 -13.20 7.33 -13.63
C SER A 303 -13.49 8.82 -13.37
N ARG A 304 -14.00 9.16 -12.19
CA ARG A 304 -14.45 10.54 -11.90
C ARG A 304 -13.32 11.55 -12.01
N LEU A 305 -12.13 11.27 -11.47
CA LEU A 305 -11.01 12.21 -11.54
C LEU A 305 -10.53 12.40 -12.97
N TYR A 306 -10.61 11.38 -13.82
CA TYR A 306 -10.29 11.55 -15.23
C TYR A 306 -11.31 12.46 -15.95
N LEU A 307 -12.61 12.20 -15.78
CA LEU A 307 -13.67 12.92 -16.49
C LEU A 307 -13.91 14.34 -15.96
N ASN A 308 -13.87 14.51 -14.64
CA ASN A 308 -14.23 15.77 -13.99
C ASN A 308 -13.02 16.67 -13.74
N VAL A 309 -11.81 16.11 -13.68
CA VAL A 309 -10.58 16.87 -13.39
C VAL A 309 -9.69 16.92 -14.63
N LEU A 310 -9.08 15.79 -15.02
CA LEU A 310 -8.06 15.77 -16.08
C LEU A 310 -8.59 16.28 -17.43
N ASN A 311 -9.80 15.87 -17.82
CA ASN A 311 -10.42 16.34 -19.07
C ASN A 311 -10.92 17.80 -19.04
N ARG A 312 -11.04 18.41 -17.85
CA ARG A 312 -11.62 19.75 -17.68
C ARG A 312 -10.58 20.83 -17.40
N PHE A 313 -9.52 20.48 -16.68
CA PHE A 313 -8.52 21.42 -16.21
C PHE A 313 -7.16 21.11 -16.84
N GLY A 314 -6.86 21.73 -17.98
CA GLY A 314 -5.61 21.52 -18.70
C GLY A 314 -4.34 21.98 -17.96
N TYR A 315 -4.50 22.65 -16.81
CA TYR A 315 -3.41 23.05 -15.92
C TYR A 315 -3.07 22.00 -14.84
N ILE A 316 -3.83 20.89 -14.77
CA ILE A 316 -3.59 19.76 -13.86
C ILE A 316 -2.87 18.67 -14.66
N GLU A 317 -1.67 18.32 -14.21
CA GLU A 317 -0.83 17.29 -14.82
C GLU A 317 -1.26 15.90 -14.37
N SER A 318 -1.52 15.72 -13.08
CA SER A 318 -1.98 14.46 -12.51
C SER A 318 -3.01 14.69 -11.41
N CYS A 319 -3.95 13.76 -11.29
CA CYS A 319 -4.94 13.74 -10.23
C CYS A 319 -5.43 12.31 -10.06
N GLN A 320 -5.21 11.73 -8.88
CA GLN A 320 -5.54 10.33 -8.61
C GLN A 320 -5.95 10.11 -7.16
N ALA A 321 -6.85 9.14 -6.96
CA ALA A 321 -7.23 8.69 -5.63
C ALA A 321 -6.28 7.58 -5.14
N PHE A 322 -5.86 7.69 -3.89
CA PHE A 322 -5.02 6.70 -3.22
C PHE A 322 -5.71 6.17 -1.96
N ASN A 323 -5.33 4.95 -1.60
CA ASN A 323 -5.89 4.24 -0.46
C ASN A 323 -4.83 3.29 0.11
N TYR A 324 -4.31 3.62 1.28
CA TYR A 324 -3.33 2.84 2.03
C TYR A 324 -4.03 2.14 3.17
N HIS A 325 -3.97 0.81 3.19
CA HIS A 325 -4.50 -0.03 4.27
C HIS A 325 -3.36 -0.57 5.11
N HIS A 326 -3.52 -0.51 6.43
CA HIS A 326 -2.61 -1.06 7.42
C HIS A 326 -3.42 -1.95 8.39
N SER A 327 -2.74 -2.63 9.31
CA SER A 327 -3.39 -3.60 10.21
C SER A 327 -4.48 -3.01 11.11
N ASP A 328 -4.34 -1.77 11.57
CA ASP A 328 -5.23 -1.12 12.55
C ASP A 328 -5.63 0.31 12.17
N SER A 329 -5.27 0.77 10.95
CA SER A 329 -5.70 2.06 10.41
C SER A 329 -5.48 2.11 8.89
N GLY A 330 -5.65 3.28 8.27
CA GLY A 330 -5.36 3.51 6.87
C GLY A 330 -5.27 4.99 6.52
N ILE A 331 -5.00 5.32 5.26
CA ILE A 331 -5.05 6.69 4.75
C ILE A 331 -5.75 6.65 3.39
N PHE A 332 -6.80 7.46 3.23
CA PHE A 332 -7.53 7.60 1.97
C PHE A 332 -7.57 9.04 1.52
N GLY A 333 -7.33 9.31 0.24
CA GLY A 333 -7.25 10.68 -0.25
C GLY A 333 -7.10 10.83 -1.75
N ILE A 334 -6.84 12.07 -2.15
CA ILE A 334 -6.52 12.45 -3.53
C ILE A 334 -5.16 13.15 -3.53
N SER A 335 -4.29 12.74 -4.45
CA SER A 335 -3.05 13.42 -4.80
C SER A 335 -3.23 14.10 -6.14
N ALA A 336 -2.72 15.32 -6.29
CA ALA A 336 -2.76 16.03 -7.56
C ALA A 336 -1.56 16.95 -7.75
N SER A 337 -1.17 17.13 -9.01
CA SER A 337 -0.06 17.97 -9.45
C SER A 337 -0.55 18.94 -10.51
N CYS A 338 -0.16 20.20 -10.40
CA CYS A 338 -0.57 21.25 -11.34
C CYS A 338 0.56 22.26 -11.59
N VAL A 339 0.43 23.07 -12.63
CA VAL A 339 1.33 24.22 -12.79
C VAL A 339 1.18 25.19 -11.59
N PRO A 340 2.25 25.86 -11.13
CA PRO A 340 2.24 26.70 -9.93
C PRO A 340 1.10 27.73 -9.87
N ASN A 341 0.78 28.38 -10.99
CA ASN A 341 -0.28 29.39 -11.07
C ASN A 341 -1.70 28.84 -10.78
N ALA A 342 -1.88 27.53 -10.85
CA ALA A 342 -3.16 26.87 -10.58
C ALA A 342 -3.29 26.32 -9.15
N ALA A 343 -2.21 26.33 -8.36
CA ALA A 343 -2.21 25.86 -6.98
C ALA A 343 -3.32 26.46 -6.09
N PRO A 344 -3.73 27.76 -6.23
CA PRO A 344 -4.83 28.32 -5.44
C PRO A 344 -6.17 27.60 -5.61
N TYR A 345 -6.38 26.89 -6.73
CA TYR A 345 -7.65 26.23 -7.05
C TYR A 345 -7.68 24.76 -6.62
N MET A 346 -6.53 24.17 -6.26
CA MET A 346 -6.41 22.72 -6.09
C MET A 346 -7.23 22.18 -4.92
N ALA A 347 -7.23 22.89 -3.78
CA ALA A 347 -8.01 22.51 -2.62
C ALA A 347 -9.53 22.50 -2.94
N ASP A 348 -10.00 23.43 -3.76
CA ASP A 348 -11.41 23.51 -4.16
C ASP A 348 -11.79 22.37 -5.10
N VAL A 349 -10.95 22.09 -6.10
CA VAL A 349 -11.13 20.98 -7.04
C VAL A 349 -11.19 19.65 -6.29
N ILE A 350 -10.22 19.39 -5.40
CA ILE A 350 -10.16 18.16 -4.60
C ILE A 350 -11.35 18.07 -3.64
N GLY A 351 -11.61 19.13 -2.87
CA GLY A 351 -12.71 19.18 -1.91
C GLY A 351 -14.06 18.91 -2.57
N ARG A 352 -14.30 19.50 -3.74
CA ARG A 352 -15.50 19.24 -4.54
C ARG A 352 -15.61 17.78 -4.98
N GLN A 353 -14.55 17.18 -5.52
CA GLN A 353 -14.61 15.78 -5.96
C GLN A 353 -14.89 14.82 -4.80
N LEU A 354 -14.28 15.06 -3.64
CA LEU A 354 -14.52 14.28 -2.43
C LEU A 354 -15.96 14.44 -1.94
N ALA A 355 -16.48 15.67 -1.83
CA ALA A 355 -17.84 15.91 -1.37
C ALA A 355 -18.91 15.26 -2.26
N LEU A 356 -18.72 15.27 -3.58
CA LEU A 356 -19.63 14.66 -4.55
C LEU A 356 -19.79 13.14 -4.38
N THR A 357 -18.89 12.46 -3.65
CA THR A 357 -18.98 11.01 -3.40
C THR A 357 -20.06 10.63 -2.39
N PHE A 358 -20.50 11.56 -1.55
CA PHE A 358 -21.54 11.33 -0.55
C PHE A 358 -22.67 12.39 -0.57
N THR A 359 -22.68 13.26 -1.58
CA THR A 359 -23.76 14.25 -1.78
C THR A 359 -25.01 13.60 -2.40
N GLU A 360 -26.17 14.18 -2.10
CA GLU A 360 -27.46 13.84 -2.72
C GLU A 360 -27.81 14.79 -3.87
N GLY A 361 -28.43 14.25 -4.92
CA GLY A 361 -28.87 15.03 -6.09
C GLY A 361 -27.86 15.05 -7.23
N GLU A 362 -27.68 16.23 -7.84
CA GLU A 362 -26.80 16.38 -9.02
C GLU A 362 -25.34 16.05 -8.67
N GLY A 363 -24.70 15.24 -9.51
CA GLY A 363 -23.32 14.79 -9.29
C GLY A 363 -23.15 13.67 -8.25
N SER A 364 -24.24 13.19 -7.64
CA SER A 364 -24.22 12.01 -6.77
C SER A 364 -23.75 10.75 -7.49
N LEU A 365 -23.26 9.75 -6.74
CA LEU A 365 -22.81 8.47 -7.29
C LEU A 365 -23.95 7.78 -8.05
N THR A 366 -23.69 7.44 -9.32
CA THR A 366 -24.66 6.71 -10.15
C THR A 366 -24.45 5.20 -10.05
N HIS A 367 -25.51 4.43 -10.30
CA HIS A 367 -25.43 2.97 -10.37
C HIS A 367 -24.42 2.50 -11.43
N GLN A 368 -24.34 3.18 -12.58
CA GLN A 368 -23.41 2.81 -13.66
C GLN A 368 -21.94 3.03 -13.28
N GLU A 369 -21.63 4.08 -12.51
CA GLU A 369 -20.28 4.30 -12.01
C GLU A 369 -19.87 3.23 -11.00
N VAL A 370 -20.76 2.90 -10.06
CA VAL A 370 -20.50 1.88 -9.04
C VAL A 370 -20.35 0.50 -9.66
N GLU A 371 -21.23 0.10 -10.59
CA GLU A 371 -21.08 -1.19 -11.29
C GLU A 371 -19.80 -1.26 -12.12
N ARG A 372 -19.40 -0.17 -12.78
CA ARG A 372 -18.12 -0.12 -13.49
C ARG A 372 -16.95 -0.29 -12.53
N ALA A 373 -16.95 0.43 -11.41
CA ALA A 373 -15.88 0.36 -10.41
C ALA A 373 -15.78 -1.03 -9.77
N LYS A 374 -16.91 -1.66 -9.41
CA LYS A 374 -16.96 -3.04 -8.90
C LYS A 374 -16.34 -4.03 -9.87
N ASN A 375 -16.70 -3.94 -11.15
CA ASN A 375 -16.14 -4.81 -12.19
C ASN A 375 -14.65 -4.56 -12.41
N GLN A 376 -14.20 -3.30 -12.40
CA GLN A 376 -12.79 -2.95 -12.53
C GLN A 376 -11.96 -3.43 -11.34
N LEU A 377 -12.45 -3.25 -10.11
CA LEU A 377 -11.80 -3.73 -8.90
C LEU A 377 -11.62 -5.25 -8.93
N ARG A 378 -12.70 -5.98 -9.21
CA ARG A 378 -12.64 -7.45 -9.34
C ARG A 378 -11.70 -7.90 -10.45
N SER A 379 -11.78 -7.27 -11.62
CA SER A 379 -10.91 -7.60 -12.76
C SER A 379 -9.45 -7.40 -12.37
N SER A 380 -9.12 -6.27 -11.75
CA SER A 380 -7.76 -5.95 -11.32
C SER A 380 -7.23 -6.98 -10.32
N LEU A 381 -7.99 -7.29 -9.27
CA LEU A 381 -7.58 -8.25 -8.24
C LEU A 381 -7.42 -9.66 -8.81
N LEU A 382 -8.38 -10.14 -9.61
CA LEU A 382 -8.34 -11.48 -10.20
C LEU A 382 -7.18 -11.64 -11.20
N MET A 383 -6.95 -10.63 -12.06
CA MET A 383 -5.85 -10.66 -13.03
C MET A 383 -4.49 -10.60 -12.35
N GLN A 384 -4.33 -9.79 -11.30
CA GLN A 384 -3.09 -9.75 -10.52
C GLN A 384 -2.80 -11.10 -9.85
N LEU A 385 -3.84 -11.76 -9.32
CA LEU A 385 -3.74 -13.09 -8.72
C LEU A 385 -3.41 -14.22 -9.72
N GLU A 386 -3.25 -13.96 -11.01
CA GLU A 386 -2.69 -14.96 -11.94
C GLU A 386 -1.17 -15.14 -11.76
N SER A 387 -0.49 -14.12 -11.23
CA SER A 387 0.95 -14.19 -10.93
C SER A 387 1.21 -14.97 -9.64
N LYS A 388 2.08 -15.99 -9.68
CA LYS A 388 2.46 -16.76 -8.48
C LYS A 388 3.14 -15.90 -7.41
N VAL A 389 3.89 -14.88 -7.81
CA VAL A 389 4.56 -13.95 -6.87
C VAL A 389 3.51 -13.11 -6.14
N VAL A 390 2.48 -12.65 -6.86
CA VAL A 390 1.37 -11.91 -6.24
C VAL A 390 0.54 -12.82 -5.34
N GLN A 391 0.24 -14.05 -5.76
CA GLN A 391 -0.43 -15.04 -4.91
C GLN A 391 0.36 -15.31 -3.62
N LEU A 392 1.69 -15.41 -3.73
CA LEU A 392 2.58 -15.63 -2.61
C LEU A 392 2.56 -14.43 -1.64
N ASP A 393 2.68 -13.21 -2.17
CA ASP A 393 2.67 -11.97 -1.39
C ASP A 393 1.35 -11.74 -0.67
N ASP A 394 0.24 -11.87 -1.40
CA ASP A 394 -1.12 -11.77 -0.87
C ASP A 394 -1.35 -12.77 0.27
N MET A 395 -0.99 -14.05 0.06
CA MET A 395 -1.09 -15.09 1.07
C MET A 395 -0.24 -14.79 2.31
N GLY A 396 1.02 -14.43 2.12
CA GLY A 396 1.96 -14.15 3.22
C GLY A 396 1.47 -13.01 4.10
N ARG A 397 1.09 -11.88 3.48
CA ARG A 397 0.61 -10.68 4.18
C ARG A 397 -0.72 -10.90 4.87
N GLN A 398 -1.69 -11.57 4.24
CA GLN A 398 -2.98 -11.83 4.90
C GLN A 398 -2.83 -12.71 6.14
N ILE A 399 -1.97 -13.72 6.10
CA ILE A 399 -1.69 -14.58 7.27
C ILE A 399 -0.91 -13.81 8.32
N GLN A 400 0.01 -12.94 7.92
CA GLN A 400 0.73 -12.08 8.84
C GLN A 400 -0.24 -11.18 9.62
N LEU A 401 -1.18 -10.53 8.91
CA LEU A 401 -2.13 -9.56 9.47
C LEU A 401 -3.28 -10.22 10.26
N HIS A 402 -3.91 -11.27 9.73
CA HIS A 402 -5.17 -11.81 10.25
C HIS A 402 -5.09 -13.28 10.68
N GLY A 403 -3.95 -13.94 10.45
CA GLY A 403 -3.79 -15.38 10.72
C GLY A 403 -4.59 -16.29 9.78
N ARG A 404 -5.23 -15.73 8.75
CA ARG A 404 -6.03 -16.47 7.76
C ARG A 404 -5.94 -15.82 6.39
N THR A 405 -6.26 -16.59 5.35
CA THR A 405 -6.49 -16.05 4.00
C THR A 405 -7.97 -15.93 3.71
N VAL A 406 -8.39 -14.84 3.06
CA VAL A 406 -9.73 -14.62 2.52
C VAL A 406 -9.83 -15.33 1.17
N PRO A 407 -10.77 -16.28 0.99
CA PRO A 407 -10.98 -16.92 -0.29
C PRO A 407 -11.39 -15.92 -1.37
N VAL A 408 -10.91 -16.14 -2.60
CA VAL A 408 -11.23 -15.30 -3.76
C VAL A 408 -12.73 -15.21 -4.01
N THR A 409 -13.48 -16.29 -3.72
CA THR A 409 -14.94 -16.35 -3.83
C THR A 409 -15.64 -15.43 -2.83
N GLU A 410 -15.15 -15.39 -1.59
CA GLU A 410 -15.65 -14.48 -0.54
C GLU A 410 -15.37 -13.02 -0.93
N MET A 411 -14.14 -12.72 -1.34
CA MET A 411 -13.75 -11.39 -1.83
C MET A 411 -14.64 -10.93 -2.99
N CYS A 412 -14.82 -11.77 -4.01
CA CYS A 412 -15.68 -11.44 -5.16
C CYS A 412 -17.12 -11.17 -4.74
N LYS A 413 -17.67 -12.00 -3.85
CA LYS A 413 -19.04 -11.86 -3.36
C LYS A 413 -19.21 -10.56 -2.57
N ASN A 414 -18.24 -10.22 -1.72
CA ASN A 414 -18.26 -8.97 -0.95
C ASN A 414 -18.27 -7.75 -1.88
N ILE A 415 -17.46 -7.76 -2.95
CA ILE A 415 -17.45 -6.68 -3.94
C ILE A 415 -18.75 -6.65 -4.76
N GLU A 416 -19.27 -7.80 -5.20
CA GLU A 416 -20.51 -7.89 -5.98
C GLU A 416 -21.74 -7.36 -5.22
N ASN A 417 -21.78 -7.55 -3.90
CA ASN A 417 -22.89 -7.12 -3.06
C ASN A 417 -22.91 -5.62 -2.78
N LEU A 418 -21.83 -4.88 -3.10
CA LEU A 418 -21.76 -3.44 -2.85
C LEU A 418 -22.83 -2.69 -3.63
N THR A 419 -23.53 -1.80 -2.93
CA THR A 419 -24.53 -0.89 -3.50
C THR A 419 -24.03 0.55 -3.48
N VAL A 420 -24.70 1.43 -4.24
CA VAL A 420 -24.43 2.88 -4.21
C VAL A 420 -24.51 3.45 -2.79
N LYS A 421 -25.43 2.93 -1.96
CA LYS A 421 -25.61 3.39 -0.58
C LYS A 421 -24.40 3.02 0.29
N ASP A 422 -23.82 1.83 0.08
CA ASP A 422 -22.63 1.40 0.81
C ASP A 422 -21.44 2.29 0.49
N ILE A 423 -21.21 2.55 -0.80
CA ILE A 423 -20.11 3.43 -1.24
C ILE A 423 -20.29 4.86 -0.68
N LYS A 424 -21.50 5.43 -0.76
CA LYS A 424 -21.80 6.75 -0.18
C LYS A 424 -21.59 6.78 1.34
N ARG A 425 -22.08 5.77 2.06
CA ARG A 425 -21.94 5.65 3.52
C ARG A 425 -20.47 5.61 3.93
N VAL A 426 -19.66 4.81 3.22
CA VAL A 426 -18.23 4.65 3.51
C VAL A 426 -17.45 5.90 3.14
N ALA A 427 -17.76 6.52 2.00
CA ALA A 427 -17.21 7.82 1.63
C ALA A 427 -17.50 8.86 2.72
N GLN A 428 -18.74 8.94 3.21
CA GLN A 428 -19.10 9.84 4.29
C GLN A 428 -18.36 9.49 5.59
N ARG A 429 -18.31 8.22 5.98
CA ARG A 429 -17.60 7.74 7.19
C ARG A 429 -16.15 8.23 7.21
N VAL A 430 -15.42 7.98 6.14
CA VAL A 430 -13.99 8.31 6.02
C VAL A 430 -13.78 9.82 5.87
N LEU A 431 -14.45 10.45 4.90
CA LEU A 431 -14.19 11.85 4.52
C LEU A 431 -14.74 12.88 5.52
N THR A 432 -15.59 12.47 6.47
CA THR A 432 -16.06 13.31 7.58
C THR A 432 -15.35 13.00 8.91
N GLY A 433 -14.27 12.19 8.87
CA GLY A 433 -13.43 11.88 10.03
C GLY A 433 -14.08 10.95 11.06
N ASN A 434 -14.91 10.00 10.62
CA ASN A 434 -15.67 9.07 11.47
C ASN A 434 -15.24 7.60 11.27
N SER A 435 -13.98 7.35 10.92
CA SER A 435 -13.43 6.00 10.72
C SER A 435 -13.46 5.14 11.99
N ASN A 436 -13.26 5.75 13.16
CA ASN A 436 -13.35 5.11 14.49
C ASN A 436 -12.45 3.87 14.63
N ASN A 437 -11.19 4.00 14.23
CA ASN A 437 -10.18 2.95 14.33
C ASN A 437 -9.67 2.78 15.79
N PRO A 438 -8.98 1.66 16.12
CA PRO A 438 -8.47 1.40 17.48
C PRO A 438 -7.66 2.55 18.11
N GLY A 439 -6.91 3.30 17.30
CA GLY A 439 -6.12 4.45 17.75
C GLY A 439 -6.90 5.73 18.06
N ASN A 440 -8.25 5.73 17.90
CA ASN A 440 -9.13 6.87 18.15
C ASN A 440 -8.69 8.16 17.43
N GLY A 441 -8.52 8.07 16.10
CA GLY A 441 -8.04 9.18 15.28
C GLY A 441 -8.84 10.48 15.42
N SER A 442 -8.16 11.61 15.19
CA SER A 442 -8.70 12.95 15.39
C SER A 442 -9.84 13.32 14.41
N GLY A 443 -9.85 12.67 13.24
CA GLY A 443 -10.72 12.99 12.11
C GLY A 443 -10.38 14.28 11.37
N LYS A 444 -9.27 14.96 11.71
CA LYS A 444 -8.75 16.11 10.94
C LYS A 444 -8.22 15.66 9.57
N PRO A 445 -8.21 16.51 8.54
CA PRO A 445 -7.52 16.17 7.29
C PRO A 445 -6.00 16.14 7.50
N THR A 446 -5.32 15.31 6.71
CA THR A 446 -3.88 15.41 6.42
C THR A 446 -3.71 16.15 5.10
N VAL A 447 -2.97 17.26 5.11
CA VAL A 447 -2.65 18.06 3.93
C VAL A 447 -1.14 18.14 3.80
N VAL A 448 -0.61 17.61 2.70
CA VAL A 448 0.82 17.75 2.38
C VAL A 448 0.98 18.45 1.04
N MET A 449 1.84 19.46 1.00
CA MET A 449 2.07 20.27 -0.18
C MET A 449 3.55 20.34 -0.53
N ASN A 450 3.87 20.39 -1.82
CA ASN A 450 5.19 20.73 -2.34
C ASN A 450 5.08 21.93 -3.28
N GLY A 451 5.94 22.92 -3.08
CA GLY A 451 5.86 24.24 -3.71
C GLY A 451 5.84 25.36 -2.65
N VAL A 452 5.51 26.59 -3.05
CA VAL A 452 5.41 27.70 -2.10
C VAL A 452 4.07 27.63 -1.37
N ARG A 453 4.11 27.53 -0.02
CA ARG A 453 2.90 27.41 0.84
C ARG A 453 1.84 28.46 0.55
N ALA A 454 2.23 29.70 0.23
CA ALA A 454 1.33 30.80 -0.06
C ALA A 454 0.48 30.58 -1.33
N TRP A 455 0.94 29.76 -2.28
CA TRP A 455 0.21 29.48 -3.51
C TRP A 455 -1.10 28.71 -3.27
N PHE A 456 -1.19 27.91 -2.20
CA PHE A 456 -2.34 27.03 -1.96
C PHE A 456 -3.47 27.69 -1.15
N GLY A 457 -3.24 28.90 -0.61
CA GLY A 457 -4.23 29.60 0.21
C GLY A 457 -4.60 28.85 1.50
N ASP A 458 -5.82 29.06 1.99
CA ASP A 458 -6.33 28.42 3.20
C ASP A 458 -7.04 27.10 2.86
N VAL A 459 -6.27 26.02 2.82
CA VAL A 459 -6.74 24.68 2.42
C VAL A 459 -7.77 24.14 3.42
N GLU A 460 -7.51 24.26 4.73
CA GLU A 460 -8.42 23.76 5.77
C GLU A 460 -9.79 24.45 5.69
N LEU A 461 -9.82 25.77 5.52
CA LEU A 461 -11.07 26.51 5.34
C LEU A 461 -11.83 26.08 4.08
N VAL A 462 -11.12 25.80 2.98
CA VAL A 462 -11.75 25.31 1.74
C VAL A 462 -12.36 23.93 1.94
N LEU A 463 -11.64 22.99 2.54
CA LEU A 463 -12.16 21.65 2.83
C LEU A 463 -13.37 21.70 3.78
N ALA A 464 -13.33 22.58 4.79
CA ALA A 464 -14.42 22.79 5.72
C ALA A 464 -15.72 23.26 5.03
N LYS A 465 -15.63 24.09 3.99
CA LYS A 465 -16.81 24.54 3.20
C LYS A 465 -17.54 23.37 2.54
N TYR A 466 -16.81 22.30 2.21
CA TYR A 466 -17.35 21.07 1.63
C TYR A 466 -17.83 20.06 2.68
N GLY A 467 -17.75 20.40 3.98
CA GLY A 467 -18.13 19.50 5.07
C GLY A 467 -17.17 18.32 5.27
N LEU A 468 -15.92 18.47 4.83
CA LEU A 468 -14.89 17.44 4.95
C LEU A 468 -14.10 17.58 6.24
N GLY A 469 -13.75 16.45 6.85
CA GLY A 469 -13.05 16.34 8.12
C GLY A 469 -13.89 16.73 9.34
N LYS A 470 -13.42 16.36 10.54
CA LYS A 470 -13.96 16.82 11.81
C LYS A 470 -13.43 18.21 12.12
N GLN A 471 -14.35 19.17 12.24
CA GLN A 471 -14.04 20.51 12.73
C GLN A 471 -13.75 20.45 14.23
N SER A 472 -12.67 21.09 14.68
CA SER A 472 -12.40 21.21 16.12
C SER A 472 -13.54 22.01 16.78
N LYS A 473 -14.04 21.55 17.93
CA LYS A 473 -15.11 22.24 18.69
C LYS A 473 -14.66 23.57 19.32
N GLY A 474 -13.53 24.15 18.92
CA GLY A 474 -12.97 25.37 19.50
C GLY A 474 -12.43 26.33 18.44
N GLY A 475 -13.14 27.43 18.22
CA GLY A 475 -12.54 28.65 17.66
C GLY A 475 -12.78 28.93 16.18
N ILE A 476 -14.04 29.09 15.76
CA ILE A 476 -14.34 30.00 14.65
C ILE A 476 -15.20 31.13 15.20
N HIS A 477 -14.54 32.21 15.65
CA HIS A 477 -15.19 33.52 15.71
C HIS A 477 -15.39 34.00 14.27
N THR A 478 -16.43 33.50 13.61
CA THR A 478 -16.95 34.14 12.39
C THR A 478 -17.89 35.23 12.85
N SER A 479 -17.46 36.48 12.68
CA SER A 479 -18.35 37.62 12.72
C SER A 479 -19.46 37.39 11.68
N SER A 480 -20.70 37.68 12.08
CA SER A 480 -21.95 37.37 11.40
C SER A 480 -22.17 38.05 10.03
N ARG A 481 -21.11 38.58 9.40
CA ARG A 481 -21.20 39.31 8.13
C ARG A 481 -21.00 38.43 6.89
N ALA A 482 -20.23 37.34 6.98
CA ALA A 482 -19.90 36.53 5.80
C ALA A 482 -21.00 35.56 5.32
N ARG A 483 -22.03 35.29 6.15
CA ARG A 483 -23.11 34.34 5.78
C ARG A 483 -24.17 34.93 4.83
N ASN A 484 -24.23 36.25 4.64
CA ASN A 484 -25.31 36.90 3.88
C ASN A 484 -24.93 37.41 2.47
N GLU A 485 -23.65 37.42 2.08
CA GLU A 485 -23.24 37.92 0.75
C GLU A 485 -23.09 36.82 -0.33
N ALA A 486 -22.93 35.55 0.05
CA ALA A 486 -22.72 34.45 -0.91
C ALA A 486 -24.01 33.95 -1.63
N ARG A 487 -25.18 34.55 -1.36
CA ARG A 487 -26.47 34.10 -1.91
C ARG A 487 -27.00 34.90 -3.10
N LYS A 488 -26.28 35.92 -3.61
CA LYS A 488 -26.88 36.88 -4.55
C LYS A 488 -26.43 36.92 -6.00
N ASN A 489 -25.35 36.26 -6.44
CA ASN A 489 -24.90 36.45 -7.83
C ASN A 489 -24.44 35.17 -8.53
N TRP A 490 -25.35 34.26 -8.91
CA TRP A 490 -25.11 33.27 -9.98
C TRP A 490 -26.44 32.88 -10.65
N TRP A 491 -26.70 33.47 -11.83
CA TRP A 491 -27.46 32.90 -12.95
C TRP A 491 -26.56 32.99 -14.18
#